data_AF-A0A6P2ACI0-F1
#
_entry.id   AF-A0A6P2ACI0-F1
#
_cell.length_a   1.000
_cell.length_b   1.000
_cell.length_c   1.000
_cell.angle_alpha   90.00
_cell.angle_beta   90.00
_cell.angle_gamma   90.00
#
_symmetry.space_group_name_H-M   'P 1'
#
loop_
_entity.id
_entity.type
_entity.pdbx_description
1 polymer ?
#
loop_
_entity_poly.entity_id
_entity_poly.type
_entity_poly.pdbx_seq_one_letter_code
_entity_poly.pdbx_strand_id
1 'polypeptide(L)'
;MKYIIITIILGLNTTQSALSLPDPEDIPEEVLRTEIVLEGRSPIDGEPVTLTEYVELRNQISQSRFPPNLDPEIRHQVFLLELLKFLRIFTPL
;
A
#
# COMPACT_ATOMS: atom_id res chain seq x y z
N MET A 1 -17.51 -19.07 49.34
CA MET A 1 -18.81 -18.97 48.62
C MET A 1 -19.01 -17.62 47.96
N LYS A 2 -18.93 -16.50 48.68
CA LYS A 2 -19.19 -15.14 48.14
C LYS A 2 -18.25 -14.69 47.00
N TYR A 3 -16.97 -15.08 47.02
CA TYR A 3 -15.99 -14.70 45.98
C TYR A 3 -16.15 -15.47 44.66
N ILE A 4 -16.65 -16.71 44.70
CA ILE A 4 -16.90 -17.55 43.51
C ILE A 4 -18.04 -16.97 42.66
N ILE A 5 -19.08 -16.46 43.33
CA ILE A 5 -20.22 -15.81 42.67
C ILE A 5 -19.76 -14.53 41.95
N ILE A 6 -18.85 -13.76 42.58
CA ILE A 6 -18.26 -12.56 41.98
C ILE A 6 -17.41 -12.88 40.75
N THR A 7 -16.67 -13.99 40.75
CA THR A 7 -15.83 -14.38 39.60
C THR A 7 -16.67 -14.88 38.41
N ILE A 8 -17.78 -15.56 38.67
CA ILE A 8 -18.71 -16.01 37.62
C ILE A 8 -19.40 -14.81 36.96
N ILE A 9 -19.91 -13.85 37.74
CA ILE A 9 -20.59 -12.67 37.22
C ILE A 9 -19.64 -11.80 36.37
N LEU A 10 -18.35 -11.72 36.74
CA LEU A 10 -17.37 -10.93 36.00
C LEU A 10 -16.98 -11.58 34.65
N GLY A 11 -17.02 -12.91 34.53
CA GLY A 11 -16.67 -13.64 33.30
C GLY A 11 -17.76 -13.70 32.23
N LEU A 12 -19.03 -13.46 32.59
CA LEU A 12 -20.16 -13.50 31.65
C LEU A 12 -20.36 -12.19 30.84
N ASN A 13 -19.62 -11.12 31.17
CA ASN A 13 -19.80 -9.80 30.53
C ASN A 13 -18.84 -9.53 29.36
N THR A 14 -18.01 -10.51 28.95
CA THR A 14 -16.94 -10.30 27.95
C THR A 14 -17.17 -11.01 26.63
N THR A 15 -18.41 -11.18 26.19
CA THR A 15 -18.69 -11.50 24.78
C THR A 15 -19.14 -10.22 24.08
N GLN A 16 -18.18 -9.37 23.75
CA GLN A 16 -18.35 -8.35 22.73
C GLN A 16 -18.68 -9.08 21.43
N SER A 17 -19.91 -8.89 20.94
CA SER A 17 -20.26 -9.29 19.57
C SER A 17 -19.23 -8.67 18.63
N ALA A 18 -18.49 -9.52 17.92
CA ALA A 18 -17.59 -9.09 16.86
C ALA A 18 -18.44 -8.55 15.71
N LEU A 19 -18.84 -7.28 15.82
CA LEU A 19 -19.51 -6.52 14.77
C LEU A 19 -18.41 -5.96 13.86
N SER A 20 -17.80 -6.82 13.03
CA SER A 20 -16.83 -6.38 12.00
C SER A 20 -17.53 -6.17 10.66
N LEU A 21 -18.82 -5.84 10.67
CA LEU A 21 -19.47 -5.40 9.45
C LEU A 21 -18.87 -4.03 9.10
N PRO A 22 -18.51 -3.79 7.82
CA PRO A 22 -18.12 -2.46 7.38
C PRO A 22 -19.24 -1.47 7.68
N ASP A 23 -18.88 -0.20 7.85
CA ASP A 23 -19.88 0.81 8.16
C ASP A 23 -20.91 0.84 7.02
N PRO A 24 -22.22 1.03 7.30
CA PRO A 24 -23.25 1.02 6.26
C PRO A 24 -23.08 2.14 5.22
N GLU A 25 -22.21 3.11 5.51
CA GLU A 25 -21.80 4.21 4.65
C GLU A 25 -20.59 3.84 3.77
N ASP A 26 -19.90 2.73 4.05
CA ASP A 26 -18.79 2.24 3.24
C ASP A 26 -19.30 1.75 1.88
N ILE A 27 -18.63 2.21 0.82
CA ILE A 27 -18.94 1.81 -0.54
C ILE A 27 -18.50 0.35 -0.71
N PRO A 28 -19.38 -0.56 -1.18
CA PRO A 28 -19.01 -1.94 -1.40
C PRO A 28 -17.96 -2.05 -2.51
N GLU A 29 -17.04 -2.98 -2.33
CA GLU A 29 -15.92 -3.26 -3.23
C GLU A 29 -16.40 -3.56 -4.67
N GLU A 30 -17.56 -4.19 -4.83
CA GLU A 30 -18.17 -4.47 -6.13
C GLU A 30 -18.52 -3.20 -6.91
N VAL A 31 -18.88 -2.13 -6.20
CA VAL A 31 -19.14 -0.81 -6.80
C VAL A 31 -17.83 -0.14 -7.16
N LEU A 32 -16.82 -0.17 -6.27
CA LEU A 32 -15.49 0.39 -6.54
C LEU A 32 -14.79 -0.28 -7.72
N ARG A 33 -14.95 -1.60 -7.89
CA ARG A 33 -14.40 -2.34 -9.04
C ARG A 33 -15.05 -1.96 -10.38
N THR A 34 -16.26 -1.42 -10.33
CA THR A 34 -16.99 -0.95 -11.51
C THR A 34 -16.67 0.52 -11.81
N GLU A 35 -16.14 1.26 -10.85
CA GLU A 35 -15.70 2.63 -11.04
C GLU A 35 -14.46 2.67 -11.94
N ILE A 36 -14.59 3.32 -13.10
CA ILE A 36 -13.46 3.58 -13.98
C ILE A 36 -12.69 4.71 -13.33
N VAL A 37 -11.53 4.42 -12.74
CA VAL A 37 -10.63 5.43 -12.16
C VAL A 37 -10.14 6.35 -13.30
N LEU A 38 -10.79 7.51 -13.46
CA LEU A 38 -10.45 8.50 -14.48
C LEU A 38 -9.28 9.41 -14.06
N GLU A 39 -9.00 9.48 -12.77
CA GLU A 39 -7.96 10.32 -12.17
C GLU A 39 -6.68 9.50 -11.99
N GLY A 40 -5.73 9.67 -12.92
CA GLY A 40 -4.38 9.15 -12.77
C GLY A 40 -3.47 10.17 -12.09
N ARG A 41 -2.35 9.71 -11.53
CA ARG A 41 -1.22 10.59 -11.20
C ARG A 41 -0.07 10.30 -12.16
N SER A 42 0.62 11.35 -12.61
CA SER A 42 1.75 11.13 -13.50
C SER A 42 2.88 10.43 -12.73
N PRO A 43 3.54 9.42 -13.35
CA PRO A 43 4.61 8.67 -12.72
C PRO A 43 5.90 9.47 -12.55
N ILE A 44 5.95 10.72 -13.05
CA ILE A 44 7.14 11.57 -13.04
C ILE A 44 7.07 12.60 -11.91
N ASP A 45 5.92 13.26 -11.74
CA ASP A 45 5.72 14.41 -10.86
C ASP A 45 4.57 14.22 -9.84
N GLY A 46 3.73 13.20 -10.00
CA GLY A 46 2.62 12.91 -9.08
C GLY A 46 1.40 13.84 -9.25
N GLU A 47 1.44 14.73 -10.25
CA GLU A 47 0.35 15.64 -10.58
C GLU A 47 -0.86 14.88 -11.13
N PRO A 48 -2.09 15.36 -10.92
CA PRO A 48 -3.28 14.75 -11.49
C PRO A 48 -3.23 14.86 -13.01
N VAL A 49 -3.32 13.72 -13.69
CA VAL A 49 -3.30 13.63 -15.15
C VAL A 49 -4.55 12.94 -15.67
N THR A 50 -5.00 13.38 -16.84
CA THR A 50 -6.11 12.73 -17.53
C THR A 50 -5.66 11.39 -18.10
N LEU A 51 -6.59 10.44 -18.30
CA LEU A 51 -6.27 9.13 -18.86
C LEU A 51 -5.56 9.21 -20.22
N THR A 52 -5.94 10.15 -21.08
CA THR A 52 -5.33 10.34 -22.40
C THR A 52 -3.87 10.74 -22.29
N GLU A 53 -3.58 11.72 -21.43
CA GLU A 53 -2.20 12.19 -21.16
C GLU A 53 -1.36 11.08 -20.51
N TYR A 54 -1.94 10.31 -19.59
CA TYR A 54 -1.25 9.18 -18.96
C TYR A 54 -0.89 8.09 -19.99
N VAL A 55 -1.81 7.75 -20.90
CA VAL A 55 -1.56 6.76 -21.96
C VAL A 55 -0.49 7.26 -22.93
N GLU A 56 -0.54 8.53 -23.33
CA GLU A 56 0.48 9.14 -24.19
C GLU A 56 1.85 9.14 -23.51
N LEU A 57 1.91 9.57 -22.25
CA LEU A 57 3.15 9.59 -21.46
C LEU A 57 3.74 8.18 -21.32
N ARG A 58 2.88 7.17 -21.08
CA ARG A 58 3.31 5.78 -20.99
C ARG A 58 3.87 5.27 -22.33
N ASN A 59 3.26 5.65 -23.44
CA ASN A 59 3.74 5.31 -24.77
C ASN A 59 5.12 5.95 -25.04
N GLN A 60 5.30 7.22 -24.69
CA GLN A 60 6.58 7.92 -24.83
C GLN A 60 7.69 7.25 -24.01
N ILE A 61 7.43 6.90 -22.75
CA ILE A 61 8.39 6.19 -21.88
C ILE A 61 8.74 4.83 -22.48
N SER A 62 7.74 4.07 -22.96
CA SER A 62 7.92 2.73 -23.52
C SER A 62 8.67 2.73 -24.85
N GLN A 63 8.54 3.80 -25.64
CA GLN A 63 9.24 3.98 -26.91
C GLN A 63 10.69 4.47 -26.73
N SER A 64 11.06 4.94 -25.54
CA SER A 64 12.43 5.34 -25.28
C SER A 64 13.36 4.13 -25.39
N ARG A 65 14.29 4.18 -26.35
CA ARG A 65 15.29 3.11 -26.58
C ARG A 65 16.32 3.03 -25.46
N PHE A 66 16.50 4.13 -24.73
CA PHE A 66 17.52 4.26 -23.70
C PHE A 66 16.90 4.10 -22.31
N PRO A 67 17.60 3.43 -21.38
CA PRO A 67 17.15 3.37 -20.00
C PRO A 67 17.03 4.79 -19.43
N PRO A 68 16.09 5.03 -18.51
CA PRO A 68 15.96 6.33 -17.85
C PRO A 68 17.31 6.74 -17.25
N ASN A 69 17.73 7.97 -17.54
CA ASN A 69 18.99 8.50 -17.05
C ASN A 69 18.82 8.83 -15.55
N LEU A 70 19.14 7.86 -14.70
CA LEU A 70 19.21 8.05 -13.26
C LEU A 70 20.45 8.86 -12.91
N ASP A 71 20.27 9.86 -12.05
CA ASP A 71 21.35 10.65 -11.50
C ASP A 71 22.45 9.72 -10.92
N PRO A 72 23.73 9.98 -11.24
CA PRO A 72 24.83 9.13 -10.78
C PRO A 72 24.87 8.94 -9.25
N GLU A 73 24.48 9.94 -8.47
CA GLU A 73 24.44 9.88 -7.01
C GLU A 73 23.38 8.88 -6.54
N ILE A 74 22.17 8.96 -7.10
CA ILE A 74 21.07 8.03 -6.79
C ILE A 74 21.46 6.60 -7.16
N ARG A 75 22.10 6.42 -8.32
CA ARG A 75 22.61 5.10 -8.74
C ARG A 75 23.61 4.54 -7.74
N HIS A 76 24.52 5.37 -7.25
CA HIS A 76 25.50 4.96 -6.26
C HIS A 76 24.85 4.58 -4.92
N GLN A 77 23.90 5.37 -4.45
CA GLN A 77 23.15 5.09 -3.22
C GLN A 77 22.38 3.77 -3.31
N VAL A 78 21.67 3.52 -4.42
CA VAL A 78 20.97 2.25 -4.65
C VAL A 78 21.94 1.07 -4.61
N PHE A 79 23.10 1.20 -5.25
CA PHE A 79 24.14 0.16 -5.20
C PHE A 79 24.62 -0.13 -3.77
N LEU A 80 24.85 0.91 -2.96
CA LEU A 80 25.24 0.74 -1.56
C LEU A 80 24.15 0.03 -0.73
N LEU A 81 22.87 0.35 -0.98
CA LEU A 81 21.74 -0.31 -0.32
C LEU A 81 21.63 -1.78 -0.71
N GLU A 82 21.83 -2.11 -1.99
CA GLU A 82 21.84 -3.50 -2.47
C GLU A 82 23.01 -4.28 -1.86
N LEU A 83 24.20 -3.67 -1.78
CA LEU A 83 25.36 -4.25 -1.13
C LEU A 83 25.09 -4.50 0.36
N LEU A 84 24.50 -3.53 1.07
CA LEU A 84 24.13 -3.68 2.47
C LEU A 84 23.11 -4.82 2.66
N LYS A 85 22.11 -4.91 1.78
CA LYS A 85 21.13 -6.00 1.80
C LYS A 85 21.78 -7.35 1.56
N PHE A 86 22.75 -7.43 0.64
CA PHE A 86 23.52 -8.65 0.37
C PHE A 86 24.35 -9.07 1.59
N LEU A 87 25.06 -8.14 2.22
CA LEU A 87 25.87 -8.43 3.41
C LEU A 87 25.00 -8.91 4.59
N ARG A 88 23.79 -8.36 4.75
CA ARG A 88 22.81 -8.79 5.76
C ARG A 88 22.37 -10.26 5.60
N ILE A 89 22.57 -10.89 4.44
CA ILE A 89 22.32 -12.33 4.27
C ILE A 89 23.28 -13.15 5.14
N PHE A 90 24.52 -12.69 5.30
CA PHE A 90 25.58 -13.42 6.02
C PHE A 90 25.78 -12.94 7.46
N THR A 91 25.25 -11.77 7.81
CA THR A 91 25.32 -11.22 9.17
C THR A 91 23.92 -11.18 9.80
N PRO A 92 23.65 -11.92 10.89
CA PRO A 92 22.38 -11.86 11.61
C PRO A 92 22.36 -10.64 12.56
N LEU A 93 22.53 -9.44 11.99
CA LEU A 93 22.31 -8.17 12.69
C LEU A 93 21.04 -7.50 12.16
#